data_AF-A0A1X1BK88-F1
#
_entry.id   AF-A0A1X1BK88-F1
#
_cell.length_a   1.000
_cell.length_b   1.000
_cell.length_c   1.000
_cell.angle_alpha   90.00
_cell.angle_beta   90.00
_cell.angle_gamma   90.00
#
_symmetry.space_group_name_H-M   'P 1'
#
loop_
_entity.id
_entity.type
_entity.pdbx_description
1 polymer ?
#
loop_
_entity_poly.entity_id
_entity_poly.type
_entity_poly.pdbx_seq_one_letter_code
_entity_poly.pdbx_strand_id
1 'polypeptide(L)'
;MPEGSSKSDISVNFSPKKLSISIEGSVELQGVLCQAVDTAECIWVVDEGKLEVHLTKALKGEVWSYVFEGDTQLTDFHKEADKKRILLERFRNEYPGFDFSGAEFNGMVPEPRTFMKDI
;
A
#
# COMPACT_ATOMS: atom_id res chain seq x y z
N MET A 1 -0.65 10.21 18.34
CA MET A 1 -1.36 9.57 19.46
C MET A 1 -1.48 10.56 20.60
N PRO A 2 -2.49 10.47 21.48
CA PRO A 2 -2.57 11.31 22.67
C PRO A 2 -1.28 11.21 23.50
N GLU A 3 -0.79 12.35 24.01
CA GLU A 3 0.42 12.43 24.85
C GLU A 3 0.22 11.61 26.14
N GLY A 4 0.72 10.37 26.16
CA GLY A 4 0.56 9.41 27.27
C GLY A 4 0.08 8.02 26.86
N SER A 5 -0.33 7.82 25.61
CA SER A 5 -0.81 6.52 25.12
C SER A 5 0.34 5.51 25.03
N SER A 6 0.26 4.42 25.81
CA SER A 6 1.28 3.34 25.78
C SER A 6 0.91 2.26 24.78
N LYS A 7 1.88 1.43 24.34
CA LYS A 7 1.66 0.30 23.42
C LYS A 7 0.53 -0.64 23.89
N SER A 8 0.34 -0.78 25.20
CA SER A 8 -0.70 -1.62 25.80
C SER A 8 -2.12 -1.10 25.58
N ASP A 9 -2.26 0.18 25.25
CA ASP A 9 -3.54 0.84 25.04
C ASP A 9 -4.04 0.71 23.59
N ILE A 10 -3.14 0.27 22.69
CA ILE A 10 -3.39 0.16 21.26
C ILE A 10 -3.68 -1.31 20.94
N SER A 11 -4.86 -1.57 20.38
CA SER A 11 -5.23 -2.88 19.86
C SER A 11 -5.40 -2.80 18.35
N VAL A 12 -4.47 -3.41 17.62
CA VAL A 12 -4.50 -3.53 16.15
C VAL A 12 -4.91 -4.96 15.78
N ASN A 13 -6.06 -5.08 15.11
CA ASN A 13 -6.56 -6.35 14.60
C ASN A 13 -6.46 -6.37 13.07
N PHE A 14 -5.60 -7.25 12.57
CA PHE A 14 -5.50 -7.56 11.14
C PHE A 14 -6.50 -8.65 10.78
N SER A 15 -7.23 -8.44 9.70
CA SER A 15 -8.03 -9.45 9.05
C SER A 15 -7.72 -9.44 7.56
N PRO A 16 -7.92 -10.56 6.84
CA PRO A 16 -7.52 -10.68 5.44
C PRO A 16 -8.05 -9.52 4.58
N LYS A 17 -9.26 -9.04 4.85
CA LYS A 17 -9.86 -7.92 4.11
C LYS A 17 -10.29 -6.76 5.01
N LYS A 18 -9.85 -6.70 6.26
CA LYS A 18 -10.28 -5.65 7.20
C LYS A 18 -9.14 -5.28 8.13
N LEU A 19 -9.07 -4.02 8.52
CA LEU A 19 -8.15 -3.54 9.55
C LEU A 19 -8.96 -2.76 10.58
N SER A 20 -8.72 -3.03 11.85
CA SER A 20 -9.36 -2.32 12.96
C SER A 20 -8.31 -1.96 14.00
N ILE A 21 -8.21 -0.68 14.29
CA ILE A 21 -7.30 -0.07 15.25
C ILE A 21 -8.17 0.63 16.30
N SER A 22 -8.00 0.23 17.54
CA SER A 22 -8.64 0.86 18.69
C SER A 22 -7.58 1.33 19.68
N ILE A 23 -7.76 2.53 20.23
CA ILE A 23 -6.89 3.17 21.21
C ILE A 23 -7.78 3.48 22.42
N GLU A 24 -7.38 3.04 23.62
CA GLU A 24 -8.10 3.26 24.89
C GLU A 24 -9.56 2.77 24.88
N GLY A 25 -9.84 1.72 24.11
CA GLY A 25 -11.20 1.19 23.91
C GLY A 25 -12.07 2.00 22.94
N SER A 26 -11.56 3.10 22.39
CA SER A 26 -12.21 3.86 21.32
C SER A 26 -11.73 3.36 19.96
N VAL A 27 -12.66 3.06 19.05
CA VAL A 27 -12.32 2.64 17.68
C VAL A 27 -11.97 3.89 16.89
N GLU A 28 -10.67 4.13 16.71
CA GLU A 28 -10.14 5.28 15.99
C GLU A 28 -10.16 5.05 14.49
N LEU A 29 -9.84 3.82 14.06
CA LEU A 29 -9.69 3.52 12.65
C LEU A 29 -10.13 2.09 12.33
N GLN A 30 -11.28 1.95 11.68
CA GLN A 30 -11.82 0.67 11.25
C GLN A 30 -12.30 0.77 9.81
N GLY A 31 -11.91 -0.19 8.97
CA GLY A 31 -12.44 -0.28 7.62
C GLY A 31 -12.15 -1.61 6.94
N VAL A 32 -12.78 -1.77 5.77
CA VAL A 32 -12.55 -2.91 4.88
C VAL A 32 -11.43 -2.54 3.92
N LEU A 33 -10.42 -3.38 3.78
CA LEU A 33 -9.30 -3.15 2.89
C LEU A 33 -9.73 -3.38 1.44
N CYS A 34 -9.11 -2.63 0.52
CA CYS A 34 -9.32 -2.79 -0.92
C CYS A 34 -9.10 -4.24 -1.38
N GLN A 35 -8.05 -4.88 -0.86
CA GLN A 35 -7.63 -6.23 -1.24
C GLN A 35 -7.25 -7.07 -0.03
N ALA A 36 -7.03 -8.36 -0.29
CA ALA A 36 -6.57 -9.29 0.72
C ALA A 36 -5.12 -9.00 1.15
N VAL A 37 -4.88 -8.98 2.46
CA VAL A 37 -3.55 -8.90 3.08
C VAL A 37 -3.19 -10.20 3.76
N ASP A 38 -1.90 -10.49 3.79
CA ASP A 38 -1.35 -11.58 4.58
C ASP A 38 -1.25 -11.12 6.04
N THR A 39 -2.19 -11.56 6.87
CA THR A 39 -2.24 -11.17 8.28
C THR A 39 -1.06 -11.69 9.10
N ALA A 40 -0.34 -12.72 8.62
CA ALA A 40 0.81 -13.27 9.33
C ALA A 40 2.08 -12.42 9.07
N GLU A 41 2.18 -11.79 7.90
CA GLU A 41 3.26 -10.86 7.56
C GLU A 41 2.92 -9.39 7.85
N CYS A 42 1.69 -9.08 8.28
CA CYS A 42 1.33 -7.73 8.72
C CYS A 42 1.94 -7.44 10.10
N ILE A 43 2.53 -6.26 10.25
CA ILE A 43 3.09 -5.80 11.51
C ILE A 43 2.65 -4.37 11.78
N TRP A 44 2.60 -4.01 13.06
CA TRP A 44 2.43 -2.62 13.48
C TRP A 44 3.52 -2.29 14.49
N VAL A 45 4.01 -1.06 14.43
CA VAL A 45 5.03 -0.54 15.33
C VAL A 45 4.59 0.83 15.81
N VAL A 46 5.05 1.19 17.01
CA VAL A 46 4.85 2.52 17.56
C VAL A 46 6.22 3.13 17.71
N ASP A 47 6.44 4.21 16.98
CA ASP A 47 7.69 4.95 16.93
C ASP A 47 7.41 6.43 17.21
N GLU A 48 8.11 7.01 18.18
CA GLU A 48 7.98 8.42 18.59
C GLU A 48 6.53 8.96 18.72
N GLY A 49 5.60 8.13 19.23
CA GLY A 49 4.19 8.53 19.41
C GLY A 49 3.34 8.50 18.13
N LYS A 50 3.86 7.89 17.06
CA LYS A 50 3.16 7.56 15.81
C LYS A 50 2.95 6.04 15.73
N LEU A 51 1.77 5.64 15.31
CA LEU A 51 1.45 4.25 15.01
C LEU A 51 1.69 4.02 13.52
N GLU A 52 2.67 3.19 13.19
CA GLU A 52 2.95 2.77 11.82
C GLU A 52 2.42 1.35 11.61
N VAL A 53 1.63 1.17 10.56
CA VAL A 53 1.01 -0.11 10.22
C VAL A 53 1.52 -0.55 8.86
N HIS A 54 2.21 -1.68 8.83
CA HIS A 54 2.70 -2.30 7.61
C HIS A 54 1.76 -3.43 7.19
N LEU A 55 1.12 -3.23 6.05
CA LEU A 55 0.24 -4.22 5.43
C LEU A 55 0.97 -4.93 4.31
N THR A 56 1.07 -6.25 4.41
CA THR A 56 1.66 -7.09 3.37
C THR A 56 0.56 -7.62 2.46
N LYS A 57 0.64 -7.31 1.16
CA LYS A 57 -0.36 -7.77 0.18
C LYS A 57 -0.29 -9.29 0.05
N ALA A 58 -1.44 -9.97 0.11
CA ALA A 58 -1.49 -11.42 -0.08
C ALA A 58 -1.13 -11.83 -1.53
N LEU A 59 -1.39 -10.94 -2.50
CA LEU A 59 -1.10 -11.17 -3.92
C LEU A 59 -0.04 -10.17 -4.43
N LYS A 60 1.03 -10.70 -5.03
CA LYS A 60 2.06 -9.89 -5.67
C LYS A 60 1.54 -9.26 -6.97
N GLY A 61 1.90 -7.99 -7.19
CA GLY A 61 1.56 -7.26 -8.43
C GLY A 61 0.20 -6.58 -8.44
N GLU A 62 -0.46 -6.42 -7.29
CA GLU A 62 -1.71 -5.67 -7.18
C GLU A 62 -1.47 -4.19 -6.85
N VAL A 63 -2.16 -3.30 -7.58
CA VAL A 63 -2.16 -1.86 -7.35
C VAL A 63 -3.34 -1.52 -6.44
N TRP A 64 -3.06 -0.94 -5.27
CA TRP A 64 -4.10 -0.50 -4.35
C TRP A 64 -4.46 0.95 -4.67
N SER A 65 -5.69 1.19 -5.10
CA SER A 65 -6.16 2.54 -5.43
C SER A 65 -6.57 3.36 -4.20
N TYR A 66 -6.77 2.67 -3.07
CA TYR A 66 -7.13 3.18 -1.75
C TYR A 66 -6.79 2.11 -0.72
N VAL A 67 -6.64 2.51 0.55
CA VAL A 67 -6.36 1.58 1.66
C VAL A 67 -7.66 0.96 2.15
N PHE A 68 -8.66 1.80 2.47
CA PHE A 68 -9.98 1.37 2.92
C PHE A 68 -11.07 1.63 1.87
N GLU A 69 -12.04 0.73 1.78
CA GLU A 69 -13.25 0.93 0.99
C GLU A 69 -14.01 2.16 1.51
N GLY A 70 -14.22 3.16 0.65
CA GLY A 70 -14.88 4.41 1.00
C GLY A 70 -13.96 5.52 1.49
N ASP A 71 -12.65 5.26 1.61
CA ASP A 71 -11.67 6.30 1.92
C ASP A 71 -11.43 7.24 0.72
N THR A 72 -10.84 8.41 0.98
CA THR A 72 -10.56 9.39 -0.08
C THR A 72 -9.57 8.76 -1.06
N GLN A 73 -10.01 8.56 -2.30
CA GLN A 73 -9.18 7.93 -3.32
C GLN A 73 -7.85 8.67 -3.43
N LEU A 74 -6.74 7.93 -3.65
CA LEU A 74 -5.50 8.56 -4.07
C LEU A 74 -5.82 9.46 -5.26
N THR A 75 -5.43 10.74 -5.17
CA THR A 75 -5.53 11.67 -6.27
C THR A 75 -4.84 11.07 -7.49
N ASP A 76 -5.43 11.24 -8.69
CA ASP A 76 -4.97 10.59 -9.93
C ASP A 76 -3.46 10.78 -10.18
N PHE A 77 -2.91 11.92 -9.77
CA PHE A 77 -1.48 12.22 -9.81
C PHE A 77 -0.61 11.21 -9.04
N HIS A 78 -1.01 10.80 -7.85
CA HIS A 78 -0.26 9.82 -7.04
C HIS A 78 -0.40 8.40 -7.62
N LYS A 79 -1.56 8.06 -8.21
CA LYS A 79 -1.75 6.76 -8.88
C LYS A 79 -0.85 6.62 -10.10
N GLU A 80 -0.67 7.68 -10.88
CA GLU A 80 0.22 7.68 -12.04
C GLU A 80 1.70 7.57 -11.63
N ALA A 81 2.11 8.25 -10.57
CA ALA A 81 3.47 8.15 -10.03
C ALA A 81 3.81 6.73 -9.56
N ASP A 82 2.92 6.09 -8.80
CA ASP A 82 3.08 4.70 -8.34
C ASP A 82 3.11 3.71 -9.51
N LYS A 83 2.20 3.85 -10.48
CA LYS A 83 2.20 3.02 -11.69
C LYS A 83 3.53 3.15 -12.45
N LYS A 84 4.03 4.38 -12.63
CA LYS A 84 5.29 4.65 -13.31
C LYS A 84 6.47 4.00 -12.57
N ARG A 85 6.50 4.13 -11.24
CA ARG A 85 7.55 3.53 -10.41
C ARG A 85 7.56 2.00 -10.53
N ILE A 86 6.41 1.34 -10.32
CA ILE A 86 6.28 -0.11 -10.39
C ILE A 86 6.67 -0.64 -11.78
N LEU A 87 6.24 0.07 -12.84
CA LEU A 87 6.56 -0.31 -14.22
C LEU A 87 8.07 -0.22 -14.49
N LEU A 88 8.73 0.87 -14.05
CA LEU A 88 10.17 1.05 -14.19
C LEU A 88 10.97 0.01 -13.40
N GLU A 89 10.55 -0.32 -12.17
CA GLU A 89 11.19 -1.39 -11.38
C GLU A 89 11.10 -2.74 -12.11
N ARG A 90 9.95 -3.05 -12.71
CA ARG A 90 9.78 -4.27 -13.52
C ARG A 90 10.68 -4.27 -14.76
N PHE A 91 10.71 -3.18 -15.54
CA PHE A 91 11.54 -3.07 -16.74
C PHE A 91 13.03 -3.22 -16.45
N ARG A 92 13.52 -2.60 -15.37
CA ARG A 92 14.93 -2.75 -14.95
C ARG A 92 15.27 -4.19 -14.57
N ASN A 93 14.33 -4.90 -13.94
CA ASN A 93 14.52 -6.29 -13.57
C ASN A 93 14.44 -7.25 -14.79
N GLU A 94 13.56 -6.96 -15.75
CA GLU A 94 13.34 -7.78 -16.94
C GLU A 94 14.41 -7.53 -18.03
N TYR A 95 14.97 -6.32 -18.08
CA TYR A 95 16.00 -5.89 -19.04
C TYR A 95 17.19 -5.20 -18.35
N PRO A 96 18.05 -5.96 -17.65
CA PRO A 96 19.16 -5.41 -16.86
C PRO A 96 20.27 -4.70 -17.66
N GLY A 97 20.27 -4.82 -19.00
CA GLY A 97 21.22 -4.17 -19.90
C GLY A 97 20.73 -2.88 -20.54
N PHE A 98 19.53 -2.41 -20.20
CA PHE A 98 18.91 -1.23 -20.81
C PHE A 98 18.78 -0.10 -19.78
N ASP A 99 19.27 1.10 -20.12
CA ASP A 99 19.17 2.26 -19.23
C ASP A 99 17.80 2.94 -19.39
N PHE A 100 16.98 2.85 -18.35
CA PHE A 100 15.65 3.49 -18.29
C PHE A 100 15.66 4.79 -17.48
N SER A 101 16.85 5.37 -17.22
CA SER A 101 17.00 6.55 -16.38
C SER A 101 16.46 7.83 -17.04
N GLY A 102 16.39 7.85 -18.39
CA GLY A 102 15.78 8.92 -19.19
C GLY A 102 14.38 8.62 -19.72
N ALA A 103 13.67 7.62 -19.17
CA ALA A 103 12.38 7.20 -19.72
C ALA A 103 11.23 8.16 -19.32
N GLU A 104 10.62 8.80 -20.32
CA GLU A 104 9.47 9.68 -20.16
C GLU A 104 8.20 9.05 -20.76
N PHE A 105 7.13 9.00 -19.97
CA PHE A 105 5.82 8.56 -20.43
C PHE A 105 5.10 9.78 -21.01
N ASN A 106 5.01 9.86 -22.34
CA ASN A 106 4.34 10.94 -23.06
C ASN A 106 2.81 10.70 -23.21
N GLY A 107 2.21 9.87 -22.36
CA GLY A 107 0.80 9.48 -22.41
C GLY A 107 0.36 8.73 -21.15
N MET A 108 -0.83 8.09 -21.17
CA MET A 108 -1.31 7.29 -20.03
C MET A 108 -0.31 6.19 -19.67
N VAL A 109 0.05 6.10 -18.38
CA VAL A 109 0.91 5.03 -17.87
C VAL A 109 0.12 3.71 -17.95
N PRO A 110 0.56 2.74 -18.77
CA PRO A 110 -0.15 1.48 -18.96
C PRO A 110 -0.14 0.65 -17.67
N GLU A 111 -1.09 -0.28 -17.54
CA GLU A 111 -1.17 -1.12 -16.34
C GLU A 111 0.05 -2.05 -16.22
N PRO A 112 0.84 -1.95 -15.13
CA PRO A 112 2.08 -2.72 -14.97
C PRO A 112 1.89 -4.23 -15.00
N ARG A 113 0.68 -4.70 -14.72
CA ARG A 113 0.32 -6.11 -14.66
C ARG A 113 0.07 -6.74 -16.04
N THR A 114 -0.33 -5.92 -17.01
CA THR A 114 -0.79 -6.36 -18.33
C THR A 114 0.13 -5.89 -19.46
N PHE A 115 0.94 -4.86 -19.21
CA PHE A 115 1.91 -4.37 -20.17
C PHE A 115 2.92 -5.48 -20.53
N MET A 116 3.04 -5.77 -21.84
CA MET A 116 3.88 -6.82 -22.47
C MET A 116 3.51 -8.30 -22.25
N LYS A 117 2.24 -8.64 -21.97
CA LYS A 117 1.80 -10.06 -21.99
C LYS A 117 1.46 -10.63 -23.38
N ASP A 118 1.48 -9.79 -24.42
CA ASP A 118 1.03 -10.14 -25.79
C ASP A 118 2.11 -9.90 -26.86
N ILE A 119 3.40 -9.93 -26.49
CA ILE A 119 4.53 -9.90 -27.45
C ILE A 119 5.18 -11.27 -27.58
#